data_AF-A0A4S3J760-F1
#
_entry.id   AF-A0A4S3J760-F1
#
_cell.length_a   1.000
_cell.length_b   1.000
_cell.length_c   1.000
_cell.angle_alpha   90.00
_cell.angle_beta   90.00
_cell.angle_gamma   90.00
#
_symmetry.space_group_name_H-M   'P 1'
#
loop_
_entity.id
_entity.type
_entity.pdbx_description
1 polymer ?
#
loop_
_entity_poly.entity_id
_entity_poly.type
_entity_poly.pdbx_seq_one_letter_code
_entity_poly.pdbx_strand_id
1 'polypeptide(L)'
;MTSHIDITTIQQVMDSKTSVTAHMRNELYSKSKFKKPQIHTNNAQQTEYSTDNPLNREPPLKKLISSFLTPPDISYDRNHGPIPHLSAESHTVRVDGLVSHPLTLSIQQLRTEFPQHEVTCALECAGNRRHTMRTMLKEVQGIDWGDAAVMNCAWKGPRVRDVLRRAGVSDRVLDPDPDISLGLGLHVAFSCYQVPCQDDGWFGSSVPLERCWDVENDAVLALEMNGSTLSPNHGYPVRVVLPGIAGARWVKWLDHITVQDHETSNFYQQHDYKILPPEAVDAVSAEPFWAVTPAMCDMPINSVVAVPDDHETVRLLGSGELEVVLGAMES
;
A
#
# COMPACT_ATOMS: atom_id res chain seq x y z
N MET A 1 20.71 -27.40 1.36
CA MET A 1 20.28 -27.80 2.71
C MET A 1 18.81 -28.13 2.62
N THR A 2 18.46 -29.40 2.63
CA THR A 2 17.07 -29.89 2.65
C THR A 2 16.58 -29.83 4.09
N SER A 3 15.60 -28.96 4.36
CA SER A 3 14.90 -28.93 5.65
C SER A 3 13.70 -29.87 5.58
N HIS A 4 13.75 -30.99 6.29
CA HIS A 4 12.61 -31.87 6.49
C HIS A 4 11.68 -31.24 7.54
N ILE A 5 10.42 -30.98 7.18
CA ILE A 5 9.38 -30.54 8.11
C ILE A 5 8.61 -31.79 8.54
N ASP A 6 8.55 -32.02 9.86
CA ASP A 6 7.85 -33.14 10.48
C ASP A 6 6.32 -32.94 10.38
N ILE A 7 5.67 -33.83 9.64
CA ILE A 7 4.24 -33.78 9.27
C ILE A 7 3.35 -34.06 10.48
N THR A 8 3.89 -34.66 11.54
CA THR A 8 3.12 -35.04 12.73
C THR A 8 2.62 -33.82 13.53
N THR A 9 3.32 -32.69 13.43
CA THR A 9 2.92 -31.42 14.07
C THR A 9 1.75 -30.74 13.36
N ILE A 10 1.55 -31.00 12.06
CA ILE A 10 0.48 -30.38 11.26
C ILE A 10 -0.89 -31.00 11.61
N GLN A 11 -0.94 -32.31 11.85
CA GLN A 11 -2.20 -33.01 12.10
C GLN A 11 -2.89 -32.55 13.40
N GLN A 12 -2.12 -32.28 14.46
CA GLN A 12 -2.68 -31.80 15.74
C GLN A 12 -3.28 -30.39 15.66
N VAL A 13 -2.86 -29.56 14.69
CA VAL A 13 -3.42 -28.21 14.49
C VAL A 13 -4.69 -28.27 13.62
N MET A 14 -4.77 -29.23 12.70
CA MET A 14 -5.89 -29.34 11.76
C MET A 14 -7.18 -29.93 12.36
N ASP A 15 -7.08 -30.78 13.39
CA ASP A 15 -8.25 -31.47 13.97
C ASP A 15 -9.16 -30.55 14.83
N SER A 16 -8.82 -29.27 15.01
CA SER A 16 -9.60 -28.31 15.83
C SER A 16 -10.29 -27.17 15.07
N LYS A 17 -10.20 -27.08 13.72
CA LYS A 17 -10.48 -25.81 13.00
C LYS A 17 -11.32 -25.85 11.70
N THR A 18 -11.93 -26.96 11.30
CA THR A 18 -11.95 -27.28 9.85
C THR A 18 -13.26 -27.20 9.05
N SER A 19 -14.38 -26.61 9.51
CA SER A 19 -15.64 -26.71 8.71
C SER A 19 -16.24 -25.42 8.11
N VAL A 20 -15.77 -24.21 8.45
CA VAL A 20 -16.50 -22.97 8.07
C VAL A 20 -15.79 -22.07 7.04
N THR A 21 -14.46 -22.16 6.90
CA THR A 21 -13.66 -21.16 6.14
C THR A 21 -13.63 -21.36 4.61
N ALA A 22 -13.66 -22.61 4.11
CA ALA A 22 -13.48 -22.91 2.69
C ALA A 22 -14.57 -22.35 1.76
N HIS A 23 -15.83 -22.51 2.16
CA HIS A 23 -16.98 -22.19 1.30
C HIS A 23 -17.13 -20.67 1.11
N MET A 24 -16.70 -19.88 2.10
CA MET A 24 -16.81 -18.41 2.06
C MET A 24 -15.72 -17.74 1.22
N ARG A 25 -14.50 -18.31 1.14
CA ARG A 25 -13.42 -17.75 0.29
C ARG A 25 -13.80 -17.75 -1.20
N ASN A 26 -14.35 -18.84 -1.72
CA ASN A 26 -14.81 -18.90 -3.12
C ASN A 26 -16.05 -18.02 -3.39
N GLU A 27 -16.90 -17.79 -2.38
CA GLU A 27 -18.00 -16.83 -2.49
C GLU A 27 -17.52 -15.38 -2.59
N LEU A 28 -16.45 -14.98 -1.90
CA LEU A 28 -15.90 -13.61 -2.01
C LEU A 28 -15.34 -13.34 -3.41
N TYR A 29 -14.62 -14.31 -4.01
CA TYR A 29 -14.17 -14.22 -5.40
C TYR A 29 -15.34 -14.12 -6.39
N SER A 30 -16.40 -14.92 -6.21
CA SER A 30 -17.56 -14.92 -7.12
C SER A 30 -18.55 -13.76 -6.91
N LYS A 31 -18.62 -13.19 -5.70
CA LYS A 31 -19.40 -11.98 -5.37
C LYS A 31 -18.70 -10.69 -5.80
N SER A 32 -17.38 -10.72 -6.06
CA SER A 32 -16.67 -9.66 -6.81
C SER A 32 -17.05 -9.65 -8.30
N LYS A 33 -18.35 -9.76 -8.63
CA LYS A 33 -18.83 -9.53 -10.00
C LYS A 33 -18.33 -8.16 -10.44
N PHE A 34 -17.29 -8.17 -11.27
CA PHE A 34 -16.64 -7.00 -11.84
C PHE A 34 -17.72 -6.10 -12.44
N LYS A 35 -18.13 -5.07 -11.71
CA LYS A 35 -18.88 -3.99 -12.32
C LYS A 35 -17.93 -3.36 -13.32
N LYS A 36 -18.34 -3.34 -14.59
CA LYS A 36 -17.61 -2.55 -15.59
C LYS A 36 -17.46 -1.14 -15.02
N PRO A 37 -16.23 -0.57 -15.01
CA PRO A 37 -16.03 0.77 -14.52
C PRO A 37 -16.97 1.72 -15.27
N GLN A 38 -17.73 2.50 -14.52
CA GLN A 38 -18.52 3.58 -15.08
C GLN A 38 -17.65 4.82 -15.09
N ILE A 39 -17.52 5.42 -16.27
CA ILE A 39 -16.79 6.67 -16.43
C ILE A 39 -17.72 7.81 -16.03
N HIS A 40 -17.31 8.59 -15.03
CA HIS A 40 -18.02 9.78 -14.57
C HIS A 40 -17.23 11.02 -14.99
N THR A 41 -17.95 12.02 -15.52
CA THR A 41 -17.38 13.32 -15.89
C THR A 41 -18.07 14.39 -15.06
N ASN A 42 -17.36 14.97 -14.08
CA ASN A 42 -17.82 16.15 -13.35
C ASN A 42 -16.67 17.16 -13.28
N ASN A 43 -16.97 18.44 -13.46
CA ASN A 43 -16.02 19.56 -13.33
C ASN A 43 -14.63 19.28 -13.95
N ALA A 44 -14.60 19.07 -15.26
CA ALA A 44 -13.41 18.92 -16.10
C ALA A 44 -12.53 17.66 -15.88
N GLN A 45 -12.89 16.73 -14.99
CA GLN A 45 -12.08 15.55 -14.70
C GLN A 45 -12.82 14.24 -14.96
N GLN A 46 -12.19 13.35 -15.72
CA GLN A 46 -12.70 12.01 -16.00
C GLN A 46 -12.30 11.07 -14.85
N THR A 47 -13.27 10.33 -14.32
CA THR A 47 -13.04 9.41 -13.20
C THR A 47 -13.72 8.06 -13.45
N GLU A 48 -13.21 7.00 -12.83
CA GLU A 48 -13.88 5.70 -12.71
C GLU A 48 -14.21 5.42 -11.24
N TYR A 49 -15.30 4.67 -11.00
CA TYR A 49 -15.82 4.39 -9.65
C TYR A 49 -16.33 5.67 -8.95
N SER A 50 -16.79 5.54 -7.70
CA SER A 50 -17.27 6.68 -6.91
C SER A 50 -16.71 6.63 -5.50
N THR A 51 -16.86 7.72 -4.75
CA THR A 51 -16.50 7.78 -3.33
C THR A 51 -17.21 6.70 -2.52
N ASP A 52 -18.50 6.46 -2.77
CA ASP A 52 -19.27 5.44 -2.04
C ASP A 52 -18.89 4.00 -2.43
N ASN A 53 -18.40 3.80 -3.66
CA ASN A 53 -18.11 2.48 -4.22
C ASN A 53 -16.73 2.45 -4.90
N PRO A 54 -15.63 2.66 -4.16
CA PRO A 54 -14.29 2.70 -4.74
C PRO A 54 -13.80 1.28 -5.07
N LEU A 55 -12.96 1.15 -6.09
CA LEU A 55 -12.39 -0.14 -6.47
C LEU A 55 -11.48 -0.67 -5.36
N ASN A 56 -11.78 -1.86 -4.84
CA ASN A 56 -10.87 -2.60 -3.98
C ASN A 56 -10.92 -4.08 -4.37
N ARG A 57 -9.77 -4.68 -4.69
CA ARG A 57 -9.66 -6.09 -5.10
C ARG A 57 -8.25 -6.63 -4.87
N GLU A 58 -8.14 -7.94 -4.74
CA GLU A 58 -6.89 -8.69 -4.64
C GLU A 58 -6.90 -9.85 -5.64
N PRO A 59 -5.73 -10.31 -6.11
CA PRO A 59 -5.67 -11.47 -6.99
C PRO A 59 -5.89 -12.79 -6.23
N PRO A 60 -6.26 -13.88 -6.95
CA PRO A 60 -6.11 -15.23 -6.43
C PRO A 60 -4.68 -15.49 -5.94
N LEU A 61 -4.53 -16.11 -4.76
CA LEU A 61 -3.24 -16.30 -4.11
C LEU A 61 -2.24 -17.09 -4.97
N LYS A 62 -2.68 -18.16 -5.65
CA LYS A 62 -1.86 -18.91 -6.63
C LYS A 62 -1.39 -18.06 -7.81
N LYS A 63 -2.19 -17.07 -8.25
CA LYS A 63 -1.75 -16.11 -9.28
C LYS A 63 -0.76 -15.12 -8.72
N LEU A 64 -0.97 -14.61 -7.50
CA LEU A 64 -0.06 -13.69 -6.83
C LEU A 64 1.37 -14.24 -6.77
N ILE A 65 1.52 -15.51 -6.39
CA ILE A 65 2.84 -16.15 -6.23
C ILE A 65 3.42 -16.72 -7.54
N SER A 66 2.73 -16.58 -8.67
CA SER A 66 3.17 -17.14 -9.95
C SER A 66 4.41 -16.45 -10.53
N SER A 67 4.74 -15.26 -10.03
CA SER A 67 5.92 -14.48 -10.43
C SER A 67 6.44 -13.67 -9.24
N PHE A 68 7.75 -13.46 -9.18
CA PHE A 68 8.36 -12.61 -8.16
C PHE A 68 7.95 -11.14 -8.29
N LEU A 69 7.85 -10.65 -9.53
CA LEU A 69 7.23 -9.35 -9.82
C LEU A 69 5.77 -9.57 -10.19
N THR A 70 4.86 -9.02 -9.40
CA THR A 70 3.41 -9.12 -9.62
C THR A 70 3.05 -8.44 -10.94
N PRO A 71 2.49 -9.17 -11.92
CA PRO A 71 2.04 -8.59 -13.17
C PRO A 71 0.94 -7.53 -12.96
N PRO A 72 0.94 -6.42 -13.73
CA PRO A 72 -0.02 -5.32 -13.53
C PRO A 72 -1.50 -5.69 -13.74
N ASP A 73 -1.81 -6.81 -14.41
CA ASP A 73 -3.18 -7.30 -14.62
C ASP A 73 -3.75 -8.05 -13.40
N ILE A 74 -2.88 -8.45 -12.47
CA ILE A 74 -3.23 -9.12 -11.22
C ILE A 74 -2.73 -8.38 -9.98
N SER A 75 -2.33 -7.12 -10.10
CA SER A 75 -2.02 -6.27 -8.97
C SER A 75 -3.27 -6.02 -8.10
N TYR A 76 -3.08 -5.89 -6.80
CA TYR A 76 -4.17 -5.52 -5.91
C TYR A 76 -4.48 -4.02 -6.03
N ASP A 77 -5.75 -3.66 -5.90
CA ASP A 77 -6.22 -2.27 -5.90
C ASP A 77 -6.75 -1.94 -4.52
N ARG A 78 -6.26 -0.85 -3.91
CA ARG A 78 -6.91 -0.21 -2.76
C ARG A 78 -7.17 1.24 -3.07
N ASN A 79 -8.44 1.65 -3.00
CA ASN A 79 -8.89 3.02 -3.23
C ASN A 79 -9.91 3.43 -2.16
N HIS A 80 -9.78 4.65 -1.64
CA HIS A 80 -10.76 5.30 -0.74
C HIS A 80 -11.72 6.21 -1.51
N GLY A 81 -11.55 6.35 -2.82
CA GLY A 81 -12.31 7.25 -3.67
C GLY A 81 -12.28 6.78 -5.12
N PRO A 82 -12.79 7.60 -6.05
CA PRO A 82 -12.75 7.29 -7.47
C PRO A 82 -11.30 7.31 -8.00
N ILE A 83 -11.08 6.67 -9.14
CA ILE A 83 -9.80 6.67 -9.86
C ILE A 83 -9.82 7.82 -10.88
N PRO A 84 -9.01 8.88 -10.71
CA PRO A 84 -8.93 9.96 -11.69
C PRO A 84 -8.09 9.56 -12.91
N HIS A 85 -8.52 10.03 -14.08
CA HIS A 85 -7.76 10.02 -15.32
C HIS A 85 -7.10 11.37 -15.53
N LEU A 86 -5.86 11.47 -15.05
CA LEU A 86 -5.06 12.70 -15.09
C LEU A 86 -4.26 12.77 -16.40
N SER A 87 -3.89 13.98 -16.83
CA SER A 87 -2.91 14.16 -17.92
C SER A 87 -1.54 14.50 -17.34
N ALA A 88 -0.50 13.77 -17.72
CA ALA A 88 0.87 14.09 -17.33
C ALA A 88 1.35 15.45 -17.85
N GLU A 89 0.73 15.96 -18.93
CA GLU A 89 1.07 17.26 -19.53
C GLU A 89 0.64 18.43 -18.64
N SER A 90 -0.49 18.30 -17.95
CA SER A 90 -1.06 19.34 -17.08
C SER A 90 -0.85 19.08 -15.60
N HIS A 91 -0.53 17.85 -15.19
CA HIS A 91 -0.32 17.49 -13.80
C HIS A 91 1.00 18.07 -13.26
N THR A 92 0.95 18.58 -12.04
CA THR A 92 2.13 19.11 -11.35
C THR A 92 2.17 18.62 -9.91
N VAL A 93 3.38 18.54 -9.36
CA VAL A 93 3.62 18.25 -7.95
C VAL A 93 4.19 19.50 -7.28
N ARG A 94 3.44 20.07 -6.35
CA ARG A 94 3.87 21.19 -5.53
C ARG A 94 4.68 20.69 -4.34
N VAL A 95 5.78 21.37 -4.03
CA VAL A 95 6.62 21.12 -2.85
C VAL A 95 6.69 22.39 -2.02
N ASP A 96 6.20 22.34 -0.78
CA ASP A 96 6.15 23.49 0.11
C ASP A 96 6.29 23.13 1.61
N GLY A 97 5.84 24.03 2.49
CA GLY A 97 5.99 23.93 3.94
C GLY A 97 7.33 24.50 4.42
N LEU A 98 7.99 23.79 5.33
CA LEU A 98 9.28 24.14 5.93
C LEU A 98 10.44 23.88 4.95
N VAL A 99 10.39 24.54 3.80
CA VAL A 99 11.41 24.48 2.73
C VAL A 99 11.84 25.90 2.37
N SER A 100 13.10 26.08 1.98
CA SER A 100 13.63 27.41 1.64
C SER A 100 13.29 27.86 0.22
N HIS A 101 12.99 26.91 -0.68
CA HIS A 101 12.65 27.16 -2.08
C HIS A 101 11.39 26.37 -2.47
N PRO A 102 10.19 26.82 -2.08
CA PRO A 102 8.96 26.20 -2.55
C PRO A 102 8.91 26.16 -4.07
N LEU A 103 8.46 25.06 -4.64
CA LEU A 103 8.50 24.84 -6.08
C LEU A 103 7.33 23.99 -6.57
N THR A 104 7.09 24.00 -7.87
CA THR A 104 6.06 23.20 -8.51
C THR A 104 6.70 22.56 -9.74
N LEU A 105 6.68 21.23 -9.80
CA LEU A 105 7.33 20.44 -10.84
C LEU A 105 6.27 19.84 -11.75
N SER A 106 6.44 19.98 -13.07
CA SER A 106 5.69 19.15 -14.01
C SER A 106 6.21 17.70 -14.01
N ILE A 107 5.40 16.78 -14.52
CA ILE A 107 5.83 15.38 -14.69
C ILE A 107 7.06 15.27 -15.60
N GLN A 108 7.17 16.14 -16.61
CA GLN A 108 8.34 16.19 -17.48
C GLN A 108 9.61 16.59 -16.72
N GLN A 109 9.50 17.53 -15.77
CA GLN A 109 10.65 17.94 -14.96
C GLN A 109 11.07 16.83 -13.99
N LEU A 110 10.12 16.16 -13.33
CA LEU A 110 10.41 14.98 -12.50
C LEU A 110 11.15 13.90 -13.28
N ARG A 111 10.80 13.70 -14.55
CA ARG A 111 11.40 12.71 -15.43
C ARG A 111 12.80 13.09 -15.93
N THR A 112 13.07 14.38 -16.16
CA THR A 112 14.26 14.82 -16.92
C THR A 112 15.27 15.64 -16.13
N GLU A 113 14.87 16.31 -15.04
CA GLU A 113 15.76 17.17 -14.26
C GLU A 113 16.40 16.47 -13.05
N PHE A 114 16.01 15.22 -12.79
CA PHE A 114 16.47 14.44 -11.64
C PHE A 114 17.03 13.07 -12.06
N PRO A 115 18.06 12.54 -11.37
CA PRO A 115 18.47 11.15 -11.53
C PRO A 115 17.30 10.20 -11.27
N GLN A 116 17.10 9.26 -12.17
CA GLN A 116 16.07 8.23 -12.01
C GLN A 116 16.64 7.06 -11.24
N HIS A 117 15.89 6.58 -10.24
CA HIS A 117 16.24 5.44 -9.42
C HIS A 117 15.12 4.39 -9.51
N GLU A 118 15.51 3.11 -9.58
CA GLU A 118 14.58 1.99 -9.59
C GLU A 118 14.77 1.16 -8.31
N VAL A 119 13.65 0.89 -7.63
CA VAL A 119 13.60 0.07 -6.43
C VAL A 119 12.59 -1.06 -6.63
N THR A 120 12.97 -2.29 -6.30
CA THR A 120 12.05 -3.42 -6.25
C THR A 120 11.61 -3.64 -4.82
N CYS A 121 10.33 -3.45 -4.53
CA CYS A 121 9.79 -3.61 -3.19
C CYS A 121 8.32 -4.01 -3.18
N ALA A 122 7.93 -4.70 -2.11
CA ALA A 122 6.55 -5.08 -1.85
C ALA A 122 5.75 -3.89 -1.30
N LEU A 123 4.54 -3.73 -1.83
CA LEU A 123 3.50 -2.87 -1.30
C LEU A 123 2.45 -3.75 -0.63
N GLU A 124 2.28 -3.62 0.68
CA GLU A 124 1.29 -4.38 1.45
C GLU A 124 0.25 -3.45 2.10
N CYS A 125 -1.03 -3.84 2.04
CA CYS A 125 -2.09 -3.17 2.77
C CYS A 125 -2.03 -3.52 4.26
N ALA A 126 -2.17 -2.53 5.15
CA ALA A 126 -2.35 -2.77 6.59
C ALA A 126 -3.57 -3.67 6.92
N GLY A 127 -4.54 -3.74 6.01
CA GLY A 127 -5.71 -4.60 6.14
C GLY A 127 -5.53 -6.03 5.61
N ASN A 128 -4.35 -6.39 5.10
CA ASN A 128 -4.09 -7.74 4.58
C ASN A 128 -4.44 -8.79 5.65
N ARG A 129 -5.11 -9.87 5.24
CA ARG A 129 -5.57 -10.97 6.11
C ARG A 129 -6.66 -10.59 7.13
N ARG A 130 -7.38 -9.48 6.92
CA ARG A 130 -8.53 -9.10 7.78
C ARG A 130 -9.58 -10.20 7.86
N HIS A 131 -9.80 -10.95 6.78
CA HIS A 131 -10.75 -12.06 6.75
C HIS A 131 -10.43 -13.12 7.82
N THR A 132 -9.16 -13.45 8.02
CA THR A 132 -8.74 -14.39 9.07
C THR A 132 -9.02 -13.82 10.45
N MET A 133 -8.72 -12.54 10.69
CA MET A 133 -9.05 -11.89 11.97
C MET A 133 -10.56 -11.92 12.25
N ARG A 134 -11.38 -11.57 11.24
CA ARG A 134 -12.84 -11.56 11.32
C ARG A 134 -13.43 -12.93 11.66
N THR A 135 -12.98 -13.97 10.95
CA THR A 135 -13.57 -15.31 11.02
C THR A 135 -13.02 -16.18 12.15
N MET A 136 -11.76 -15.97 12.55
CA MET A 136 -11.09 -16.81 13.54
C MET A 136 -11.03 -16.18 14.94
N LEU A 137 -11.14 -14.86 15.05
CA LEU A 137 -11.02 -14.16 16.33
C LEU A 137 -12.32 -13.45 16.71
N LYS A 138 -12.72 -12.42 15.96
CA LYS A 138 -13.90 -11.60 16.25
C LYS A 138 -14.29 -10.78 15.03
N GLU A 139 -15.57 -10.48 14.88
CA GLU A 139 -16.07 -9.58 13.84
C GLU A 139 -15.36 -8.21 13.89
N VAL A 140 -14.98 -7.69 12.72
CA VAL A 140 -14.25 -6.42 12.55
C VAL A 140 -14.82 -5.64 11.37
N GLN A 141 -14.64 -4.32 11.39
CA GLN A 141 -15.06 -3.44 10.30
C GLN A 141 -13.93 -3.23 9.28
N GLY A 142 -14.30 -3.02 8.02
CA GLY A 142 -13.39 -2.75 6.91
C GLY A 142 -13.53 -3.74 5.75
N ILE A 143 -12.71 -3.55 4.72
CA ILE A 143 -12.68 -4.44 3.55
C ILE A 143 -12.21 -5.84 3.99
N ASP A 144 -12.99 -6.86 3.64
CA ASP A 144 -12.75 -8.25 4.02
C ASP A 144 -11.64 -8.89 3.15
N TRP A 145 -10.42 -8.36 3.27
CA TRP A 145 -9.24 -8.86 2.56
C TRP A 145 -8.90 -10.29 2.99
N GLY A 146 -8.70 -11.15 2.01
CA GLY A 146 -7.99 -12.41 2.13
C GLY A 146 -6.48 -12.18 2.30
N ASP A 147 -5.70 -13.10 1.76
CA ASP A 147 -4.27 -13.19 2.01
C ASP A 147 -3.39 -12.52 0.93
N ALA A 148 -4.00 -11.80 -0.02
CA ALA A 148 -3.36 -11.32 -1.24
C ALA A 148 -3.45 -9.79 -1.43
N ALA A 149 -3.72 -9.02 -0.36
CA ALA A 149 -3.67 -7.55 -0.39
C ALA A 149 -2.22 -7.02 -0.36
N VAL A 150 -1.37 -7.57 -1.23
CA VAL A 150 0.06 -7.29 -1.38
C VAL A 150 0.47 -7.46 -2.85
N MET A 151 1.47 -6.69 -3.30
CA MET A 151 2.12 -6.90 -4.59
C MET A 151 3.59 -6.52 -4.52
N ASN A 152 4.46 -7.22 -5.26
CA ASN A 152 5.89 -6.91 -5.35
C ASN A 152 6.23 -6.42 -6.76
N CYS A 153 6.78 -5.21 -6.88
CA CYS A 153 6.97 -4.56 -8.17
C CYS A 153 8.27 -3.77 -8.21
N ALA A 154 8.78 -3.54 -9.41
CA ALA A 154 9.84 -2.57 -9.66
C ALA A 154 9.23 -1.18 -9.87
N TRP A 155 9.65 -0.20 -9.09
CA TRP A 155 9.15 1.17 -9.12
C TRP A 155 10.27 2.11 -9.50
N LYS A 156 10.01 3.03 -10.42
CA LYS A 156 11.06 3.91 -10.94
C LYS A 156 10.63 5.36 -11.05
N GLY A 157 11.50 6.25 -10.60
CA GLY A 157 11.33 7.69 -10.63
C GLY A 157 12.44 8.42 -9.87
N PRO A 158 12.38 9.75 -9.71
CA PRO A 158 13.35 10.47 -8.90
C PRO A 158 13.23 10.11 -7.42
N ARG A 159 14.36 10.09 -6.71
CA ARG A 159 14.38 9.93 -5.25
C ARG A 159 13.69 11.12 -4.59
N VAL A 160 12.86 10.87 -3.57
CA VAL A 160 12.18 11.93 -2.81
C VAL A 160 13.22 12.88 -2.19
N ARG A 161 14.33 12.34 -1.68
CA ARG A 161 15.46 13.11 -1.16
C ARG A 161 15.93 14.20 -2.12
N ASP A 162 16.10 13.88 -3.40
CA ASP A 162 16.67 14.83 -4.38
C ASP A 162 15.68 15.96 -4.71
N VAL A 163 14.38 15.65 -4.71
CA VAL A 163 13.31 16.64 -4.85
C VAL A 163 13.26 17.57 -3.63
N LEU A 164 13.31 17.01 -2.41
CA LEU A 164 13.35 17.78 -1.17
C LEU A 164 14.61 18.67 -1.08
N ARG A 165 15.76 18.14 -1.49
CA ARG A 165 17.02 18.89 -1.57
C ARG A 165 16.91 20.05 -2.57
N ARG A 166 16.25 19.85 -3.72
CA ARG A 166 15.98 20.93 -4.68
C ARG A 166 15.05 22.00 -4.11
N ALA A 167 14.09 21.61 -3.26
CA ALA A 167 13.25 22.55 -2.49
C ALA A 167 14.01 23.24 -1.35
N GLY A 168 15.28 22.88 -1.14
CA GLY A 168 16.16 23.51 -0.16
C GLY A 168 15.96 23.00 1.27
N VAL A 169 15.50 21.76 1.43
CA VAL A 169 15.78 20.97 2.65
C VAL A 169 17.28 20.71 2.67
N SER A 170 17.94 21.02 3.78
CA SER A 170 19.41 20.92 3.89
C SER A 170 19.82 19.70 4.72
N ASP A 171 21.04 19.19 4.51
CA ASP A 171 21.56 18.07 5.31
C ASP A 171 21.67 18.40 6.82
N ARG A 172 21.69 19.69 7.19
CA ARG A 172 21.66 20.14 8.60
C ARG A 172 20.34 19.83 9.31
N VAL A 173 19.25 19.59 8.56
CA VAL A 173 17.94 19.29 9.15
C VAL A 173 17.96 17.95 9.90
N LEU A 174 18.89 17.06 9.57
CA LEU A 174 19.07 15.76 10.24
C LEU A 174 20.45 15.65 10.93
N ASP A 175 21.08 16.78 11.28
CA ASP A 175 22.33 16.75 12.04
C ASP A 175 22.08 16.02 13.37
N PRO A 176 22.86 14.98 13.72
CA PRO A 176 22.73 14.29 15.00
C PRO A 176 23.16 15.15 16.19
N ASP A 177 23.82 16.29 15.95
CA ASP A 177 24.09 17.28 17.00
C ASP A 177 22.76 17.95 17.43
N PRO A 178 22.27 17.73 18.66
CA PRO A 178 20.99 18.26 19.12
C PRO A 178 20.95 19.80 19.20
N ASP A 179 22.09 20.49 19.17
CA ASP A 179 22.15 21.96 19.15
C ASP A 179 22.05 22.54 17.71
N ILE A 180 22.22 21.69 16.69
CA ILE A 180 22.18 22.06 15.25
C ILE A 180 20.99 21.40 14.54
N SER A 181 20.66 20.18 14.94
CA SER A 181 19.39 19.53 14.64
C SER A 181 18.30 20.52 14.98
N LEU A 182 17.39 20.75 14.04
CA LEU A 182 16.17 21.46 14.40
C LEU A 182 15.41 20.70 15.52
N GLY A 183 15.71 19.42 15.78
CA GLY A 183 15.03 18.63 16.82
C GLY A 183 13.53 18.53 16.61
N LEU A 184 13.05 18.95 15.43
CA LEU A 184 11.64 19.25 15.17
C LEU A 184 10.81 18.01 14.85
N GLY A 185 11.38 16.80 14.85
CA GLY A 185 10.66 15.59 14.47
C GLY A 185 9.89 15.78 13.16
N LEU A 186 10.56 16.34 12.15
CA LEU A 186 9.88 16.76 10.92
C LEU A 186 9.24 15.59 10.20
N HIS A 187 8.16 15.88 9.50
CA HIS A 187 7.44 14.97 8.63
C HIS A 187 7.43 15.49 7.19
N VAL A 188 7.29 14.57 6.25
CA VAL A 188 6.93 14.84 4.86
C VAL A 188 5.52 14.33 4.67
N ALA A 189 4.58 15.26 4.46
CA ALA A 189 3.20 14.96 4.09
C ALA A 189 3.08 14.85 2.56
N PHE A 190 2.37 13.83 2.12
CA PHE A 190 2.02 13.57 0.73
C PHE A 190 0.50 13.65 0.60
N SER A 191 0.03 14.36 -0.42
CA SER A 191 -1.40 14.60 -0.61
C SER A 191 -1.83 14.43 -2.07
N CYS A 192 -3.08 14.02 -2.23
CA CYS A 192 -3.81 14.07 -3.49
C CYS A 192 -5.14 14.79 -3.25
N TYR A 193 -5.24 16.02 -3.73
CA TYR A 193 -6.46 16.84 -3.68
C TYR A 193 -7.36 16.68 -4.92
N GLN A 194 -7.00 15.79 -5.85
CA GLN A 194 -7.72 15.60 -7.11
C GLN A 194 -9.12 15.00 -6.94
N VAL A 195 -9.33 14.16 -5.91
CA VAL A 195 -10.58 13.41 -5.73
C VAL A 195 -10.98 13.29 -4.25
N PRO A 196 -12.29 13.34 -3.95
CA PRO A 196 -12.78 13.10 -2.59
C PRO A 196 -12.67 11.62 -2.20
N CYS A 197 -12.51 11.38 -0.90
CA CYS A 197 -12.42 10.05 -0.31
C CYS A 197 -13.62 9.79 0.62
N GLN A 198 -13.79 8.53 1.04
CA GLN A 198 -14.91 8.09 1.86
C GLN A 198 -15.03 8.86 3.19
N ASP A 199 -13.89 9.20 3.80
CA ASP A 199 -13.82 9.74 5.16
C ASP A 199 -13.15 11.12 5.22
N ASP A 200 -12.75 11.66 4.07
CA ASP A 200 -12.12 12.98 3.97
C ASP A 200 -12.29 13.56 2.54
N GLY A 201 -12.14 14.86 2.38
CA GLY A 201 -12.24 15.53 1.07
C GLY A 201 -11.08 15.23 0.12
N TRP A 202 -10.05 14.51 0.58
CA TRP A 202 -8.82 14.21 -0.15
C TRP A 202 -8.06 13.06 0.54
N PHE A 203 -7.10 12.43 -0.14
CA PHE A 203 -6.25 11.40 0.47
C PHE A 203 -4.89 11.96 0.86
N GLY A 204 -4.47 11.73 2.09
CA GLY A 204 -3.21 12.22 2.62
C GLY A 204 -2.55 11.25 3.57
N SER A 205 -1.23 11.30 3.62
CA SER A 205 -0.45 10.62 4.66
C SER A 205 0.89 11.30 4.85
N SER A 206 1.55 11.07 5.97
CA SER A 206 2.88 11.61 6.25
C SER A 206 3.78 10.57 6.88
N VAL A 207 5.09 10.74 6.68
CA VAL A 207 6.13 9.94 7.32
C VAL A 207 7.19 10.86 7.92
N PRO A 208 7.96 10.39 8.92
CA PRO A 208 9.13 11.13 9.40
C PRO A 208 10.07 11.47 8.24
N LEU A 209 10.67 12.67 8.25
CA LEU A 209 11.52 13.18 7.16
C LEU A 209 12.67 12.24 6.84
N GLU A 210 13.27 11.59 7.84
CA GLU A 210 14.32 10.59 7.68
C GLU A 210 13.93 9.43 6.75
N ARG A 211 12.64 9.05 6.68
CA ARG A 211 12.16 8.02 5.74
C ARG A 211 12.31 8.43 4.29
N CYS A 212 12.24 9.73 4.01
CA CYS A 212 12.43 10.27 2.66
C CYS A 212 13.87 10.73 2.40
N TRP A 213 14.63 11.02 3.45
CA TRP A 213 15.96 11.60 3.33
C TRP A 213 17.08 10.57 3.33
N ASP A 214 16.99 9.52 4.16
CA ASP A 214 18.01 8.47 4.15
C ASP A 214 18.00 7.75 2.78
N VAL A 215 19.19 7.63 2.19
CA VAL A 215 19.35 7.01 0.87
C VAL A 215 19.04 5.52 0.92
N GLU A 216 19.26 4.86 2.06
CA GLU A 216 19.03 3.42 2.25
C GLU A 216 17.54 3.08 2.33
N ASN A 217 16.67 4.07 2.55
CA ASN A 217 15.21 3.85 2.55
C ASN A 217 14.61 3.83 1.12
N ASP A 218 15.38 4.18 0.09
CA ASP A 218 14.98 4.11 -1.32
C ASP A 218 13.60 4.73 -1.65
N ALA A 219 13.23 5.81 -0.95
CA ALA A 219 12.00 6.55 -1.22
C ALA A 219 12.04 7.22 -2.61
N VAL A 220 11.05 6.92 -3.47
CA VAL A 220 10.95 7.48 -4.83
C VAL A 220 9.58 8.07 -5.14
N LEU A 221 9.55 9.09 -5.98
CA LEU A 221 8.34 9.54 -6.67
C LEU A 221 8.21 8.72 -7.96
N ALA A 222 7.58 7.55 -7.89
CA ALA A 222 7.49 6.65 -9.01
C ALA A 222 6.64 7.23 -10.15
N LEU A 223 7.16 7.10 -11.37
CA LEU A 223 6.51 7.41 -12.65
C LEU A 223 6.25 6.13 -13.48
N GLU A 224 6.98 5.06 -13.16
CA GLU A 224 6.93 3.75 -13.81
C GLU A 224 6.77 2.63 -12.77
N MET A 225 6.07 1.58 -13.19
CA MET A 225 5.87 0.32 -12.47
C MET A 225 6.14 -0.84 -13.43
N ASN A 226 7.03 -1.75 -13.05
CA ASN A 226 7.48 -2.89 -13.85
C ASN A 226 7.92 -2.49 -15.27
N GLY A 227 8.71 -1.41 -15.38
CA GLY A 227 9.27 -0.91 -16.64
C GLY A 227 8.26 -0.25 -17.59
N SER A 228 7.00 -0.08 -17.17
CA SER A 228 5.96 0.63 -17.91
C SER A 228 5.50 1.86 -17.15
N THR A 229 4.97 2.86 -17.86
CA THR A 229 4.29 4.00 -17.24
C THR A 229 3.20 3.51 -16.27
N LEU A 230 3.07 4.18 -15.13
CA LEU A 230 2.00 3.88 -14.16
C LEU A 230 0.64 3.81 -14.85
N SER A 231 -0.22 2.90 -14.41
CA SER A 231 -1.64 2.92 -14.75
C SER A 231 -2.41 3.90 -13.85
N PRO A 232 -3.60 4.37 -14.26
CA PRO A 232 -4.46 5.17 -13.39
C PRO A 232 -4.70 4.51 -12.02
N ASN A 233 -4.97 3.21 -12.01
CA ASN A 233 -5.16 2.39 -10.80
C ASN A 233 -4.01 2.49 -9.78
N HIS A 234 -2.78 2.63 -10.27
CA HIS A 234 -1.57 2.66 -9.45
C HIS A 234 -0.96 4.05 -9.32
N GLY A 235 -1.72 5.09 -9.65
CA GLY A 235 -1.34 6.46 -9.34
C GLY A 235 -0.71 7.25 -10.48
N TYR A 236 -0.94 6.87 -11.74
CA TYR A 236 -0.55 7.72 -12.87
C TYR A 236 -1.02 9.17 -12.70
N PRO A 237 -0.18 10.18 -12.90
CA PRO A 237 1.15 10.09 -13.51
C PRO A 237 2.31 9.94 -12.51
N VAL A 238 2.05 10.07 -11.21
CA VAL A 238 3.07 10.00 -10.16
C VAL A 238 2.46 9.54 -8.83
N ARG A 239 3.17 8.65 -8.14
CA ARG A 239 2.88 8.28 -6.76
C ARG A 239 4.14 8.36 -5.91
N VAL A 240 4.00 8.46 -4.59
CA VAL A 240 5.12 8.17 -3.69
C VAL A 240 5.21 6.65 -3.44
N VAL A 241 6.44 6.14 -3.40
CA VAL A 241 6.81 4.76 -3.04
C VAL A 241 7.79 4.84 -1.87
N LEU A 242 7.46 4.15 -0.78
CA LEU A 242 8.18 4.19 0.50
C LEU A 242 8.49 2.76 0.94
N PRO A 243 9.58 2.15 0.47
CA PRO A 243 9.93 0.77 0.80
C PRO A 243 9.88 0.45 2.31
N GLY A 244 9.39 -0.74 2.66
CA GLY A 244 9.41 -1.25 4.04
C GLY A 244 8.31 -0.74 4.98
N ILE A 245 7.41 0.13 4.52
CA ILE A 245 6.29 0.64 5.33
C ILE A 245 4.92 0.40 4.70
N ALA A 246 3.88 0.53 5.51
CA ALA A 246 2.48 0.28 5.16
C ALA A 246 2.04 1.05 3.91
N GLY A 247 1.30 0.36 3.03
CA GLY A 247 0.90 0.93 1.75
C GLY A 247 -0.04 2.15 1.82
N ALA A 248 -0.68 2.37 2.97
CA ALA A 248 -1.46 3.58 3.22
C ALA A 248 -0.61 4.86 3.13
N ARG A 249 0.71 4.76 3.38
CA ARG A 249 1.66 5.89 3.30
C ARG A 249 2.06 6.21 1.85
N TRP A 250 1.76 5.33 0.90
CA TRP A 250 2.19 5.43 -0.50
C TRP A 250 1.11 6.15 -1.33
N VAL A 251 0.95 7.45 -1.10
CA VAL A 251 -0.06 8.29 -1.78
C VAL A 251 0.05 8.19 -3.31
N LYS A 252 -1.08 7.88 -3.94
CA LYS A 252 -1.27 7.83 -5.41
C LYS A 252 -1.77 9.17 -5.93
N TRP A 253 -1.58 9.43 -7.22
CA TRP A 253 -2.03 10.67 -7.88
C TRP A 253 -1.49 11.92 -7.19
N LEU A 254 -0.25 11.82 -6.72
CA LEU A 254 0.38 12.79 -5.85
C LEU A 254 0.40 14.17 -6.51
N ASP A 255 -0.12 15.18 -5.82
CA ASP A 255 -0.06 16.56 -6.31
C ASP A 255 0.63 17.51 -5.33
N HIS A 256 0.74 17.18 -4.04
CA HIS A 256 1.44 18.00 -3.04
C HIS A 256 2.38 17.19 -2.16
N ILE A 257 3.54 17.79 -1.84
CA ILE A 257 4.53 17.35 -0.88
C ILE A 257 4.79 18.52 0.09
N THR A 258 4.54 18.34 1.37
CA THR A 258 4.70 19.41 2.36
C THR A 258 5.63 18.94 3.47
N VAL A 259 6.72 19.68 3.70
CA VAL A 259 7.59 19.46 4.87
C VAL A 259 7.00 20.22 6.06
N GLN A 260 6.82 19.56 7.20
CA GLN A 260 6.12 20.12 8.35
C GLN A 260 6.65 19.52 9.66
N ASP A 261 6.32 20.14 10.79
CA ASP A 261 6.77 19.76 12.15
C ASP A 261 5.78 18.85 12.90
N HIS A 262 4.81 18.29 12.17
CA HIS A 262 3.77 17.41 12.71
C HIS A 262 3.31 16.41 11.63
N GLU A 263 2.67 15.32 12.04
CA GLU A 263 1.96 14.45 11.11
C GLU A 263 0.85 15.20 10.36
N THR A 264 0.50 14.76 9.16
CA THR A 264 -0.65 15.34 8.43
C THR A 264 -1.95 15.18 9.23
N SER A 265 -2.81 16.19 9.19
CA SER A 265 -4.13 16.17 9.83
C SER A 265 -5.18 15.35 9.07
N ASN A 266 -4.83 14.77 7.91
CA ASN A 266 -5.73 13.94 7.12
C ASN A 266 -6.33 12.79 7.94
N PHE A 267 -7.60 12.48 7.71
CA PHE A 267 -8.32 11.41 8.40
C PHE A 267 -7.54 10.09 8.41
N TYR A 268 -6.96 9.69 7.27
CA TYR A 268 -6.26 8.41 7.10
C TYR A 268 -4.89 8.35 7.82
N GLN A 269 -4.38 9.48 8.34
CA GLN A 269 -3.23 9.47 9.25
C GLN A 269 -3.69 9.44 10.71
N GLN A 270 -4.71 10.21 11.04
CA GLN A 270 -5.09 10.50 12.42
C GLN A 270 -6.11 9.52 13.01
N HIS A 271 -7.06 9.04 12.21
CA HIS A 271 -8.22 8.23 12.62
C HIS A 271 -8.34 6.89 11.87
N ASP A 272 -7.30 6.47 11.15
CA ASP A 272 -7.20 5.16 10.53
C ASP A 272 -5.74 4.67 10.56
N TYR A 273 -5.50 3.41 10.19
CA TYR A 273 -4.18 2.79 10.09
C TYR A 273 -3.35 2.92 11.37
N LYS A 274 -3.98 2.61 12.51
CA LYS A 274 -3.35 2.48 13.83
C LYS A 274 -3.67 1.13 14.45
N ILE A 275 -2.74 0.54 15.20
CA ILE A 275 -3.00 -0.67 15.98
C ILE A 275 -3.57 -0.24 17.32
N LEU A 276 -4.90 -0.14 17.39
CA LEU A 276 -5.60 0.21 18.62
C LEU A 276 -5.56 -0.96 19.63
N PRO A 277 -5.69 -0.68 20.93
CA PRO A 277 -5.68 -1.72 21.94
C PRO A 277 -7.00 -2.54 21.91
N PRO A 278 -7.03 -3.76 22.47
CA PRO A 278 -8.17 -4.68 22.34
C PRO A 278 -9.51 -4.15 22.90
N GLU A 279 -9.47 -3.15 23.78
CA GLU A 279 -10.64 -2.47 24.35
C GLU A 279 -11.37 -1.59 23.33
N ALA A 280 -10.70 -1.18 22.24
CA ALA A 280 -11.28 -0.43 21.13
C ALA A 280 -12.10 -1.35 20.21
N VAL A 281 -13.28 -1.76 20.68
CA VAL A 281 -14.11 -2.78 20.01
C VAL A 281 -15.10 -2.21 18.99
N ASP A 282 -15.31 -0.90 19.00
CA ASP A 282 -16.18 -0.15 18.09
C ASP A 282 -15.69 1.31 17.96
N ALA A 283 -16.33 2.09 17.09
CA ALA A 283 -15.92 3.48 16.84
C ALA A 283 -15.98 4.37 18.11
N VAL A 284 -16.92 4.10 19.03
CA VAL A 284 -17.09 4.91 20.24
C VAL A 284 -15.98 4.61 21.24
N SER A 285 -15.68 3.33 21.47
CA SER A 285 -14.60 2.89 22.34
C SER A 285 -13.20 3.17 21.75
N ALA A 286 -13.08 3.27 20.42
CA ALA A 286 -11.84 3.63 19.74
C ALA A 286 -11.43 5.10 19.91
N GLU A 287 -12.40 6.00 20.06
CA GLU A 287 -12.19 7.47 20.03
C GLU A 287 -11.05 7.97 20.94
N PRO A 288 -10.94 7.56 22.21
CA PRO A 288 -9.89 8.04 23.10
C PRO A 288 -8.47 7.61 22.69
N PHE A 289 -8.35 6.59 21.83
CA PHE A 289 -7.08 5.99 21.45
C PHE A 289 -6.45 6.61 20.20
N TRP A 290 -7.22 7.29 19.35
CA TRP A 290 -6.70 7.85 18.09
C TRP A 290 -5.57 8.86 18.31
N ALA A 291 -5.72 9.77 19.28
CA ALA A 291 -4.73 10.82 19.55
C ALA A 291 -3.46 10.32 20.24
N VAL A 292 -3.50 9.15 20.89
CA VAL A 292 -2.38 8.62 21.70
C VAL A 292 -1.71 7.40 21.08
N THR A 293 -2.34 6.79 20.08
CA THR A 293 -1.75 5.67 19.34
C THR A 293 -0.95 6.23 18.17
N PRO A 294 0.30 5.77 17.94
CA PRO A 294 1.07 6.20 16.78
C PRO A 294 0.45 5.68 15.47
N ALA A 295 0.59 6.45 14.40
CA ALA A 295 0.23 5.99 13.07
C ALA A 295 1.14 4.83 12.64
N MET A 296 0.54 3.77 12.07
CA MET A 296 1.31 2.63 11.58
C MET A 296 2.22 3.08 10.43
N CYS A 297 3.53 2.89 10.58
CA CYS A 297 4.48 3.00 9.49
C CYS A 297 5.00 1.60 9.14
N ASP A 298 5.78 1.00 10.02
CA ASP A 298 6.42 -0.28 9.73
C ASP A 298 5.42 -1.43 9.73
N MET A 299 5.58 -2.34 8.78
CA MET A 299 4.78 -3.56 8.70
C MET A 299 5.48 -4.67 9.50
N PRO A 300 4.77 -5.38 10.39
CA PRO A 300 5.35 -6.53 11.08
C PRO A 300 5.65 -7.67 10.09
N ILE A 301 6.50 -8.61 10.50
CA ILE A 301 6.76 -9.83 9.72
C ILE A 301 5.44 -10.53 9.40
N ASN A 302 5.22 -10.85 8.13
CA ASN A 302 4.04 -11.55 7.65
C ASN A 302 4.43 -12.67 6.67
N SER A 303 3.63 -13.74 6.65
CA SER A 303 3.80 -14.86 5.72
C SER A 303 2.48 -15.62 5.58
N VAL A 304 2.24 -16.19 4.40
CA VAL A 304 1.06 -16.98 4.08
C VAL A 304 1.50 -18.25 3.35
N VAL A 305 0.88 -19.38 3.69
CA VAL A 305 1.00 -20.60 2.88
C VAL A 305 0.07 -20.47 1.69
N ALA A 306 0.65 -20.29 0.51
CA ALA A 306 -0.10 -20.11 -0.74
C ALA A 306 -0.43 -21.43 -1.45
N VAL A 307 0.35 -22.47 -1.18
CA VAL A 307 0.11 -23.80 -1.75
C VAL A 307 0.50 -24.88 -0.72
N PRO A 308 -0.34 -25.89 -0.50
CA PRO A 308 -1.69 -26.08 -1.05
C PRO A 308 -2.68 -25.00 -0.62
N ASP A 309 -3.76 -24.81 -1.38
CA ASP A 309 -4.92 -24.02 -0.93
C ASP A 309 -5.56 -24.69 0.29
N ASP A 310 -6.30 -23.92 1.09
CA ASP A 310 -7.11 -24.47 2.17
C ASP A 310 -8.02 -25.59 1.63
N HIS A 311 -7.94 -26.76 2.27
CA HIS A 311 -8.70 -27.97 1.94
C HIS A 311 -8.37 -28.60 0.58
N GLU A 312 -7.30 -28.17 -0.10
CA GLU A 312 -6.81 -28.85 -1.29
C GLU A 312 -6.29 -30.24 -0.92
N THR A 313 -6.78 -31.26 -1.63
CA THR A 313 -6.31 -32.63 -1.44
C THR A 313 -4.98 -32.79 -2.16
N VAL A 314 -3.93 -33.01 -1.38
CA VAL A 314 -2.58 -33.27 -1.88
C VAL A 314 -2.30 -34.76 -1.96
N ARG A 315 -1.61 -35.20 -3.01
CA ARG A 315 -1.21 -36.60 -3.17
C ARG A 315 0.23 -36.79 -2.70
N LEU A 316 0.43 -37.65 -1.70
CA LEU A 316 1.75 -38.09 -1.32
C LEU A 316 2.27 -39.10 -2.36
N LEU A 317 3.45 -38.85 -2.94
CA LEU A 317 4.09 -39.81 -3.83
C LEU A 317 4.66 -40.97 -3.02
N GLY A 318 4.86 -42.13 -3.66
CA GLY A 318 5.43 -43.32 -3.02
C GLY A 318 6.85 -43.12 -2.46
N SER A 319 7.53 -42.04 -2.85
CA SER A 319 8.81 -41.59 -2.28
C SER A 319 8.70 -41.00 -0.87
N GLY A 320 7.48 -40.70 -0.38
CA GLY A 320 7.27 -39.94 0.86
C GLY A 320 7.42 -38.43 0.67
N GLU A 321 7.59 -37.97 -0.57
CA GLU A 321 7.66 -36.54 -0.93
C GLU A 321 6.30 -36.03 -1.40
N LEU A 322 6.04 -34.75 -1.11
CA LEU A 322 4.84 -34.05 -1.53
C LEU A 322 5.23 -33.13 -2.70
N GLU A 323 4.86 -33.51 -3.92
CA GLU A 323 5.05 -32.67 -5.09
C GLU A 323 3.89 -31.69 -5.21
N VAL A 324 4.20 -30.41 -5.02
CA VAL A 324 3.26 -29.32 -5.28
C VAL A 324 3.39 -28.94 -6.75
N VAL A 325 2.55 -29.54 -7.60
CA VAL A 325 2.49 -29.17 -9.02
C VAL A 325 1.72 -27.87 -9.13
N LEU A 326 2.42 -26.75 -9.33
CA LEU A 326 1.80 -25.51 -9.80
C LEU A 326 1.24 -25.81 -11.19
N GLY A 327 -0.07 -26.06 -11.28
CA GLY A 327 -0.72 -26.41 -12.54
C GLY A 327 -0.30 -25.45 -13.65
N ALA A 328 0.29 -26.00 -14.72
CA ALA A 328 0.54 -25.25 -15.93
C ALA A 328 -0.80 -24.64 -16.35
N MET A 329 -0.87 -23.31 -16.43
CA MET A 329 -2.04 -22.65 -17.00
C MET A 329 -2.17 -23.14 -18.44
N GLU A 330 -3.21 -23.90 -18.73
CA GLU A 330 -3.56 -24.27 -20.10
C GLU A 330 -3.71 -22.97 -20.92
N SER A 331 -3.00 -22.95 -22.05
CA SER A 331 -2.90 -21.85 -23.01
C SER A 331 -4.22 -21.43 -23.63
#